data_AF-A0A8T0B047-F1
#
_entry.id   AF-A0A8T0B047-F1
#
_cell.length_a   1.000
_cell.length_b   1.000
_cell.length_c   1.000
_cell.angle_alpha   90.00
_cell.angle_beta   90.00
_cell.angle_gamma   90.00
#
_symmetry.space_group_name_H-M   'P 1'
#
loop_
_entity.id
_entity.type
_entity.pdbx_description
1 polymer ?
#
loop_
_entity_poly.entity_id
_entity_poly.type
_entity_poly.pdbx_seq_one_letter_code
_entity_poly.pdbx_strand_id
1 'polypeptide(L)'
;MKAVILLLVTAAAFNHQLHHNNLRSAIPGVDCLHKKTLNSVEFDSVFVKDLKQNRTDSCETKFFCQAEKVLSAVQKLPEGCNIDNLLRNLKQIGKEKNCTVPKKGDEILLRSFLDDILKCSKKVFSTS
;
A
#
# COMPACT_ATOMS: atom_id res chain seq x y z
N MET A 1 7.57 23.42 44.90
CA MET A 1 7.29 23.45 43.45
C MET A 1 7.74 22.13 42.86
N LYS A 2 6.83 21.20 42.52
CA LYS A 2 7.17 19.93 41.87
C LYS A 2 6.79 20.05 40.40
N ALA A 3 7.81 19.99 39.54
CA ALA A 3 7.67 20.08 38.10
C ALA A 3 6.84 18.91 37.56
N VAL A 4 5.76 19.22 36.86
CA VAL A 4 5.05 18.28 36.01
C VAL A 4 5.88 18.17 34.74
N ILE A 5 6.68 17.09 34.63
CA ILE A 5 7.36 16.76 33.39
C ILE A 5 6.28 16.23 32.44
N LEU A 6 5.87 17.09 31.50
CA LEU A 6 4.91 16.77 30.44
C LEU A 6 5.44 15.59 29.61
N LEU A 7 4.67 14.50 29.57
CA LEU A 7 4.75 13.40 28.61
C LEU A 7 4.51 13.92 27.18
N LEU A 8 5.54 14.50 26.56
CA LEU A 8 5.56 14.91 25.14
C LEU A 8 6.30 13.88 24.26
N VAL A 9 6.26 12.60 24.63
CA VAL A 9 6.84 11.50 23.84
C VAL A 9 5.76 10.45 23.60
N THR A 10 4.77 10.71 22.74
CA THR A 10 3.73 9.68 22.49
C THR A 10 3.16 9.69 21.07
N ALA A 11 2.78 10.82 20.49
CA ALA A 11 2.02 10.79 19.23
C ALA A 11 2.85 10.33 18.00
N ALA A 12 4.10 10.80 17.86
CA ALA A 12 4.93 10.47 16.69
C ALA A 12 5.44 9.02 16.72
N ALA A 13 5.95 8.56 17.86
CA ALA A 13 6.43 7.19 18.04
C ALA A 13 5.31 6.15 17.92
N PHE A 14 4.12 6.44 18.45
CA PHE A 14 2.97 5.53 18.36
C PHE A 14 2.44 5.43 16.91
N ASN A 15 2.38 6.57 16.21
CA ASN A 15 2.05 6.59 14.78
C ASN A 15 3.09 5.87 13.92
N HIS A 16 4.36 5.93 14.30
CA HIS A 16 5.45 5.24 13.63
C HIS A 16 5.36 3.71 13.80
N GLN A 17 5.12 3.25 15.03
CA GLN A 17 4.96 1.83 15.34
C GLN A 17 3.71 1.23 14.69
N LEU A 18 2.58 1.95 14.67
CA LEU A 18 1.37 1.52 13.95
C LEU A 18 1.63 1.41 12.44
N HIS A 19 2.32 2.39 11.85
CA HIS A 19 2.68 2.38 10.44
C HIS A 19 3.55 1.17 10.07
N HIS A 20 4.56 0.88 10.90
CA HIS A 20 5.44 -0.28 10.72
C HIS A 20 4.70 -1.62 10.87
N ASN A 21 3.75 -1.74 11.81
CA ASN A 21 2.92 -2.94 11.97
C ASN A 21 1.98 -3.19 10.80
N ASN A 22 1.40 -2.12 10.25
CA ASN A 22 0.55 -2.22 9.07
C ASN A 22 1.38 -2.63 7.83
N LEU A 23 2.58 -2.08 7.66
CA LEU A 23 3.51 -2.49 6.60
C LEU A 23 3.92 -3.96 6.72
N ARG A 24 4.30 -4.40 7.92
CA ARG A 24 4.61 -5.81 8.22
C ARG A 24 3.46 -6.74 7.81
N SER A 25 2.23 -6.29 8.02
CA SER A 25 1.02 -7.07 7.70
C SER A 25 0.61 -6.99 6.23
N ALA A 26 0.90 -5.88 5.55
CA ALA A 26 0.61 -5.68 4.14
C ALA A 26 1.56 -6.48 3.23
N ILE A 27 2.86 -6.52 3.55
CA ILE A 27 3.89 -7.15 2.71
C ILE A 27 3.53 -8.60 2.31
N PRO A 28 3.15 -9.51 3.24
CA PRO A 28 2.77 -10.87 2.86
C PRO A 28 1.53 -10.94 1.95
N GLY A 29 0.57 -10.02 2.13
CA GLY A 29 -0.62 -9.93 1.29
C GLY A 29 -0.29 -9.52 -0.15
N VAL A 30 0.55 -8.48 -0.31
CA VAL A 30 1.02 -8.04 -1.63
C VAL A 30 1.87 -9.12 -2.30
N ASP A 31 2.78 -9.76 -1.56
CA ASP A 31 3.64 -10.83 -2.07
C ASP A 31 2.83 -12.05 -2.52
N CYS A 32 1.79 -12.43 -1.75
CA CYS A 32 0.87 -13.50 -2.13
C CYS A 32 0.17 -13.19 -3.46
N LEU A 33 -0.39 -11.98 -3.59
CA LEU A 33 -1.05 -11.52 -4.82
C LEU A 33 -0.09 -11.50 -6.00
N HIS A 34 1.11 -10.97 -5.80
CA HIS A 34 2.11 -10.86 -6.84
C HIS A 34 2.52 -12.26 -7.35
N LYS A 35 2.80 -13.20 -6.45
CA LYS A 35 3.14 -14.58 -6.84
C LYS A 35 2.01 -15.27 -7.59
N LYS A 36 0.75 -15.08 -7.17
CA LYS A 36 -0.38 -15.71 -7.86
C LYS A 36 -0.67 -15.09 -9.23
N THR A 37 -0.53 -13.78 -9.37
CA THR A 37 -0.67 -13.10 -10.67
C THR A 37 0.46 -13.47 -11.63
N LEU A 38 1.69 -13.65 -11.16
CA LEU A 38 2.81 -14.12 -11.98
C LEU A 38 2.63 -15.55 -12.52
N ASN A 39 1.94 -16.40 -11.77
CA ASN A 39 1.77 -17.82 -12.10
C ASN A 39 0.43 -18.14 -12.78
N SER A 40 -0.34 -17.12 -13.20
CA SER A 40 -1.67 -17.33 -13.79
C SER A 40 -1.89 -16.43 -15.01
N VAL A 41 -2.14 -17.08 -16.15
CA VAL A 41 -2.48 -16.44 -17.44
C VAL A 41 -3.76 -15.61 -17.37
N GLU A 42 -4.64 -15.88 -16.41
CA GLU A 42 -5.87 -15.11 -16.19
C GLU A 42 -5.58 -13.63 -15.90
N PHE A 43 -4.41 -13.33 -15.31
CA PHE A 43 -4.04 -11.97 -14.91
C PHE A 43 -3.09 -11.29 -15.91
N ASP A 44 -2.73 -11.94 -17.02
CA ASP A 44 -1.82 -11.39 -18.03
C ASP A 44 -2.42 -10.22 -18.82
N SER A 45 -3.75 -10.10 -18.83
CA SER A 45 -4.49 -9.02 -19.49
C SER A 45 -5.20 -8.09 -18.50
N VAL A 46 -4.88 -8.16 -17.20
CA VAL A 46 -5.47 -7.25 -16.21
C VAL A 46 -4.59 -6.01 -16.09
N PHE A 47 -5.13 -4.89 -16.57
CA PHE A 47 -4.50 -3.59 -16.50
C PHE A 47 -5.14 -2.74 -15.42
N VAL A 48 -4.33 -1.93 -14.76
CA VAL A 48 -4.72 -1.02 -13.69
C VAL A 48 -4.03 0.31 -13.87
N LYS A 49 -4.53 1.34 -13.17
CA LYS A 49 -3.99 2.70 -13.31
C LYS A 49 -2.54 2.77 -12.87
N ASP A 50 -1.66 3.33 -13.72
CA ASP A 50 -0.30 3.64 -13.31
C ASP A 50 -0.28 4.86 -12.37
N LEU A 51 0.26 4.66 -11.17
CA LEU A 51 0.39 5.71 -10.16
C LEU A 51 1.74 6.45 -10.23
N LYS A 52 2.71 5.96 -11.01
CA LYS A 52 4.06 6.54 -11.11
C LYS A 52 4.17 7.70 -12.07
N GLN A 53 3.26 7.83 -13.04
CA GLN A 53 3.32 8.86 -14.08
C GLN A 53 3.48 10.31 -13.61
N ASN A 54 3.16 10.61 -12.35
CA ASN A 54 3.29 11.96 -11.79
C ASN A 54 4.22 12.05 -10.56
N ARG A 55 4.89 10.95 -10.17
CA ARG A 55 5.73 10.91 -8.97
C ARG A 55 6.91 9.97 -9.16
N THR A 56 8.09 10.55 -9.38
CA THR A 56 9.36 9.89 -9.17
C THR A 56 9.45 9.38 -7.72
N ASP A 57 9.43 8.06 -7.55
CA ASP A 57 9.90 7.32 -6.36
C ASP A 57 9.30 7.60 -4.98
N SER A 58 8.23 8.38 -4.90
CA SER A 58 7.67 8.76 -3.62
C SER A 58 6.75 7.64 -3.11
N CYS A 59 7.31 6.66 -2.40
CA CYS A 59 6.56 5.69 -1.58
C CYS A 59 5.91 6.38 -0.36
N GLU A 60 5.16 7.44 -0.65
CA GLU A 60 4.47 8.30 0.29
C GLU A 60 3.17 7.65 0.75
N THR A 61 2.63 8.14 1.86
CA THR A 61 1.32 7.71 2.37
C THR A 61 0.23 7.81 1.29
N LYS A 62 0.25 8.87 0.47
CA LYS A 62 -0.70 9.04 -0.65
C LYS A 62 -0.65 7.90 -1.66
N PHE A 63 0.53 7.34 -1.95
CA PHE A 63 0.66 6.19 -2.85
C PHE A 63 -0.09 4.98 -2.30
N PHE A 64 0.07 4.64 -1.02
CA PHE A 64 -0.60 3.48 -0.42
C PHE A 64 -2.13 3.65 -0.36
N CYS A 65 -2.61 4.87 -0.15
CA CYS A 65 -4.04 5.15 -0.22
C CYS A 65 -4.58 4.94 -1.65
N GLN A 66 -3.91 5.49 -2.66
CA GLN A 66 -4.30 5.31 -4.05
C GLN A 66 -4.20 3.84 -4.48
N ALA A 67 -3.19 3.12 -3.98
CA ALA A 67 -3.03 1.70 -4.23
C ALA A 67 -4.17 0.85 -3.66
N GLU A 68 -4.66 1.17 -2.46
CA GLU A 68 -5.89 0.57 -1.93
C GLU A 68 -7.06 0.78 -2.89
N LYS A 69 -7.29 2.00 -3.38
CA LYS A 69 -8.41 2.28 -4.29
C LYS A 69 -8.32 1.54 -5.61
N VAL A 70 -7.13 1.46 -6.19
CA VAL A 70 -6.90 0.73 -7.43
C VAL A 70 -7.16 -0.76 -7.22
N LEU A 71 -6.60 -1.37 -6.16
CA LEU A 71 -6.81 -2.80 -5.88
C LEU A 71 -8.28 -3.11 -5.53
N SER A 72 -8.96 -2.26 -4.76
CA SER A 72 -10.38 -2.41 -4.42
C SER A 72 -11.30 -2.32 -5.64
N ALA A 73 -10.84 -1.72 -6.74
CA ALA A 73 -11.61 -1.60 -7.98
C ALA A 73 -11.37 -2.76 -8.96
N VAL A 74 -10.40 -3.64 -8.70
CA VAL A 74 -10.16 -4.83 -9.52
C VAL A 74 -11.28 -5.84 -9.28
N GLN A 75 -12.03 -6.18 -10.33
CA GLN A 75 -13.22 -7.04 -10.23
C GLN A 75 -12.92 -8.43 -9.66
N LYS A 76 -11.75 -8.98 -10.00
CA LYS A 76 -11.33 -10.30 -9.55
C LYS A 76 -9.84 -10.27 -9.19
N LEU A 77 -9.54 -10.62 -7.95
CA LEU A 77 -8.18 -10.84 -7.47
C LEU A 77 -7.97 -12.33 -7.18
N PRO A 78 -6.72 -12.82 -7.26
CA PRO A 78 -6.42 -14.21 -6.93
C PRO A 78 -6.93 -14.62 -5.54
N GLU A 79 -7.61 -15.76 -5.49
CA GLU A 79 -8.10 -16.35 -4.25
C GLU A 79 -6.97 -16.93 -3.39
N GLY A 80 -7.23 -17.11 -2.09
CA GLY A 80 -6.28 -17.67 -1.13
C GLY A 80 -5.25 -16.67 -0.61
N CYS A 81 -5.33 -15.40 -1.01
CA CYS A 81 -4.65 -14.29 -0.34
C CYS A 81 -5.63 -13.55 0.57
N ASN A 82 -5.16 -13.03 1.71
CA ASN A 82 -6.00 -12.24 2.61
C ASN A 82 -6.14 -10.79 2.09
N ILE A 83 -6.99 -10.61 1.08
CA ILE A 83 -7.20 -9.34 0.37
C ILE A 83 -7.75 -8.27 1.30
N ASP A 84 -8.74 -8.61 2.12
CA ASP A 84 -9.36 -7.66 3.05
C ASP A 84 -8.34 -7.10 4.04
N ASN A 85 -7.47 -7.97 4.58
CA ASN A 85 -6.41 -7.52 5.46
C ASN A 85 -5.40 -6.64 4.72
N LEU A 86 -5.05 -6.97 3.48
CA LEU A 86 -4.16 -6.13 2.66
C LEU A 86 -4.76 -4.74 2.46
N LEU A 87 -5.99 -4.65 1.94
CA LEU A 87 -6.67 -3.39 1.66
C LEU A 87 -6.82 -2.54 2.93
N ARG A 88 -7.18 -3.18 4.06
CA ARG A 88 -7.24 -2.52 5.36
C ARG A 88 -5.89 -1.94 5.78
N ASN A 89 -4.80 -2.69 5.62
CA ASN A 89 -3.46 -2.21 5.98
C ASN A 89 -2.99 -1.07 5.06
N LEU A 90 -3.19 -1.18 3.75
CA LEU A 90 -2.87 -0.11 2.80
C LEU A 90 -3.62 1.18 3.12
N LYS A 91 -4.92 1.08 3.46
CA LYS A 91 -5.72 2.23 3.92
C LYS A 91 -5.16 2.87 5.19
N GLN A 92 -4.73 2.07 6.17
CA GLN A 92 -4.16 2.57 7.43
C GLN A 92 -2.78 3.20 7.23
N ILE A 93 -1.94 2.64 6.37
CA ILE A 93 -0.63 3.23 5.98
C ILE A 93 -0.86 4.58 5.29
N GLY A 94 -1.86 4.65 4.42
CA GLY A 94 -2.10 5.83 3.61
C GLY A 94 -2.56 7.07 4.40
N LYS A 95 -3.10 6.89 5.61
CA LYS A 95 -3.59 7.93 6.55
C LYS A 95 -4.62 8.93 6.02
N GLU A 96 -4.76 9.07 4.70
CA GLU A 96 -5.75 9.88 4.02
C GLU A 96 -7.04 9.06 3.83
N LYS A 97 -8.17 9.58 4.31
CA LYS A 97 -9.47 8.95 4.05
C LYS A 97 -9.93 9.15 2.60
N ASN A 98 -9.49 10.24 1.97
CA ASN A 98 -9.97 10.71 0.66
C ASN A 98 -8.80 10.94 -0.29
N CYS A 99 -8.12 9.87 -0.71
CA CYS A 99 -7.24 9.96 -1.86
C CYS A 99 -8.02 9.77 -3.16
N THR A 100 -7.65 10.52 -4.19
CA THR A 100 -8.22 10.40 -5.53
C THR A 100 -7.25 9.66 -6.44
N VAL A 101 -7.73 8.64 -7.13
CA VAL A 101 -6.99 7.99 -8.22
C VAL A 101 -7.07 8.89 -9.46
N PRO A 102 -5.96 9.18 -10.15
CA PRO A 102 -5.99 9.99 -11.37
C PRO A 102 -6.95 9.41 -12.42
N LYS A 103 -7.83 10.24 -12.97
CA LYS A 103 -8.79 9.83 -14.01
C LYS A 103 -8.14 9.59 -15.38
N LYS A 104 -7.05 10.31 -15.67
CA LYS A 104 -6.27 10.23 -16.92
C LYS A 104 -4.86 9.73 -16.61
N GLY A 105 -4.22 9.10 -17.60
CA GLY A 105 -2.89 8.50 -17.49
C GLY A 105 -2.80 7.10 -18.10
N ASP A 106 -1.61 6.53 -18.10
CA ASP A 106 -1.37 5.18 -18.62
C ASP A 106 -1.89 4.12 -17.66
N GLU A 107 -1.97 2.91 -18.20
CA GLU A 107 -2.28 1.71 -17.45
C GLU A 107 -1.07 0.77 -17.50
N ILE A 108 -0.87 0.04 -16.42
CA ILE A 108 0.16 -0.98 -16.29
C ILE A 108 -0.48 -2.30 -15.91
N LEU A 109 0.22 -3.40 -16.16
CA LEU A 109 -0.23 -4.72 -15.75
C LEU A 109 -0.36 -4.80 -14.22
N LEU A 110 -1.39 -5.51 -13.75
CA LEU A 110 -1.63 -5.74 -12.33
C LEU A 110 -0.39 -6.31 -11.62
N ARG A 111 0.33 -7.24 -12.24
CA ARG A 111 1.58 -7.79 -11.69
C ARG A 111 2.65 -6.71 -11.46
N SER A 112 2.81 -5.80 -12.41
CA SER A 112 3.77 -4.70 -12.32
C SER A 112 3.35 -3.71 -11.24
N PHE A 113 2.05 -3.45 -11.12
CA PHE A 113 1.51 -2.62 -10.05
C PHE A 113 1.71 -3.24 -8.66
N LEU A 114 1.52 -4.55 -8.51
CA LEU A 114 1.76 -5.27 -7.25
C LEU A 114 3.25 -5.26 -6.87
N ASP A 115 4.14 -5.39 -7.85
CA ASP A 115 5.58 -5.24 -7.64
C ASP A 115 5.93 -3.83 -7.11
N ASP A 116 5.26 -2.79 -7.62
CA ASP A 116 5.45 -1.41 -7.14
C ASP A 116 5.00 -1.22 -5.70
N ILE A 117 3.84 -1.77 -5.35
CA ILE A 117 3.37 -1.76 -3.96
C ILE A 117 4.37 -2.50 -3.07
N LEU A 118 4.86 -3.67 -3.49
CA LEU A 118 5.79 -4.48 -2.71
C LEU A 118 7.13 -3.76 -2.49
N LYS A 119 7.68 -3.15 -3.55
CA LYS A 119 8.90 -2.33 -3.48
C LYS A 119 8.72 -1.17 -2.52
N CYS A 120 7.60 -0.46 -2.60
CA CYS A 120 7.32 0.65 -1.70
C CYS A 120 7.11 0.20 -0.26
N SER A 121 6.36 -0.87 -0.02
CA SER A 121 6.16 -1.39 1.33
C SER A 121 7.48 -1.80 1.97
N LYS A 122 8.37 -2.47 1.23
CA LYS A 122 9.71 -2.85 1.73
C LYS A 122 10.59 -1.63 1.98
N LYS A 123 10.64 -0.68 1.04
CA LYS A 123 11.43 0.55 1.18
C LYS A 123 11.04 1.31 2.45
N VAL A 124 9.75 1.56 2.63
CA VAL A 124 9.23 2.29 3.79
C VAL A 124 9.44 1.50 5.08
N PHE A 125 9.27 0.19 5.05
CA PHE A 125 9.52 -0.68 6.21
C PHE A 125 11.00 -0.67 6.63
N SER A 126 11.95 -0.66 5.68
CA SER A 126 13.39 -0.62 5.99
C SER A 126 13.88 0.74 6.46
N THR A 127 13.17 1.83 6.16
CA THR A 127 13.51 3.20 6.58
C THR A 127 12.75 3.68 7.81
N SER A 128 11.76 2.90 8.28
CA SER A 128 11.02 3.15 9.51
C SER A 128 11.72 2.41 10.64
#